data_AF-A0A2U1MY50-F1
#
_entry.id   AF-A0A2U1MY50-F1
#
_cell.length_a   1.000
_cell.length_b   1.000
_cell.length_c   1.000
_cell.angle_alpha   90.00
_cell.angle_beta   90.00
_cell.angle_gamma   90.00
#
_symmetry.space_group_name_H-M   'P 1'
#
loop_
_entity.id
_entity.type
_entity.pdbx_description
1 polymer ?
#
loop_
_entity_poly.entity_id
_entity_poly.type
_entity_poly.pdbx_seq_one_letter_code
_entity_poly.pdbx_strand_id
1 'polypeptide(L)'
;MASTITTPLHSQQPPQLEAIETETPLNLRKLGVVVKPMEKPRLVLKFIWMEKNIGIALDQVIPGYGTIPVSPYYFWPRKDAWEELKIMLESKPWISQRQMVVLLNQATDIINLWQQSGGDTQ
;
A
#
# COMPACT_ATOMS: atom_id res chain seq x y z
N MET A 1 -43.43 -41.64 -39.16
CA MET A 1 -43.14 -42.45 -37.96
C MET A 1 -42.00 -43.40 -38.29
N ALA A 2 -41.04 -43.54 -37.37
CA ALA A 2 -39.97 -44.54 -37.29
C ALA A 2 -39.10 -44.78 -38.54
N SER A 3 -37.88 -44.23 -38.54
CA SER A 3 -36.77 -44.80 -39.31
C SER A 3 -35.83 -45.51 -38.34
N THR A 4 -35.83 -46.83 -38.40
CA THR A 4 -34.94 -47.70 -37.62
C THR A 4 -34.05 -48.49 -38.57
N ILE A 5 -32.75 -48.16 -38.52
CA ILE A 5 -31.54 -49.01 -38.55
C ILE A 5 -31.42 -50.08 -39.65
N THR A 6 -30.28 -50.11 -40.38
CA THR A 6 -29.49 -51.33 -40.68
C THR A 6 -28.29 -51.00 -41.58
N THR A 7 -27.04 -51.21 -41.13
CA THR A 7 -25.92 -51.97 -41.77
C THR A 7 -24.64 -51.90 -40.89
N PRO A 8 -23.63 -52.81 -41.06
CA PRO A 8 -23.32 -53.78 -40.01
C PRO A 8 -21.82 -53.90 -39.68
N LEU A 9 -21.54 -54.73 -38.68
CA LEU A 9 -20.36 -55.60 -38.50
C LEU A 9 -18.97 -55.02 -38.83
N HIS A 10 -18.25 -54.61 -37.79
CA HIS A 10 -16.78 -54.60 -37.80
C HIS A 10 -16.26 -55.67 -36.82
N SER A 11 -15.34 -56.47 -37.34
CA SER A 11 -14.78 -57.69 -36.79
C SER A 11 -14.06 -57.50 -35.45
N GLN A 12 -14.17 -58.53 -34.61
CA GLN A 12 -13.41 -58.69 -33.37
C GLN A 12 -11.93 -59.04 -33.67
N GLN A 13 -11.01 -58.43 -32.92
CA GLN A 13 -9.72 -59.05 -32.55
C GLN A 13 -9.30 -58.57 -31.12
N PRO A 14 -8.64 -59.40 -30.28
CA PRO A 14 -8.84 -59.44 -28.83
C PRO A 14 -7.69 -58.75 -28.03
N PRO A 15 -7.58 -58.94 -26.69
CA PRO A 15 -7.37 -57.87 -25.72
C PRO A 15 -5.88 -57.50 -25.53
N GLN A 16 -5.53 -56.22 -25.64
CA GLN A 16 -4.22 -55.73 -25.19
C GLN A 16 -4.34 -55.38 -23.69
N LEU A 17 -3.85 -56.27 -22.84
CA LEU A 17 -3.53 -56.01 -21.43
C LEU A 17 -2.30 -55.10 -21.41
N GLU A 18 -2.50 -53.80 -21.29
CA GLU A 18 -1.42 -52.83 -21.05
C GLU A 18 -1.72 -52.01 -19.80
N ALA A 19 -0.66 -51.81 -19.03
CA ALA A 19 -0.65 -51.46 -17.62
C ALA A 19 -1.39 -50.16 -17.32
N ILE A 20 -2.12 -50.16 -16.21
CA ILE A 20 -2.55 -48.93 -15.54
C ILE A 20 -1.29 -48.33 -14.92
N GLU A 21 -0.55 -47.54 -15.68
CA GLU A 21 0.41 -46.60 -15.14
C GLU A 21 -0.37 -45.35 -14.72
N THR A 22 -0.59 -45.24 -13.41
CA THR A 22 -1.04 -44.02 -12.75
C THR A 22 0.00 -42.93 -12.92
N GLU A 23 -0.01 -42.29 -14.08
CA GLU A 23 0.72 -41.05 -14.32
C GLU A 23 -0.13 -39.88 -13.78
N THR A 24 0.06 -39.59 -12.50
CA THR A 24 -0.32 -38.29 -11.93
C THR A 24 0.19 -37.18 -12.83
N PRO A 25 -0.67 -36.28 -13.36
CA PRO A 25 -0.17 -35.10 -14.04
C PRO A 25 0.54 -34.26 -12.99
N LEU A 26 1.88 -34.28 -13.03
CA LEU A 26 2.73 -33.44 -12.21
C LEU A 26 2.49 -32.02 -12.70
N ASN A 27 1.47 -31.40 -12.08
CA ASN A 27 1.04 -30.04 -12.29
C ASN A 27 2.27 -29.15 -12.09
N LEU A 28 2.86 -28.73 -13.21
CA LEU A 28 3.99 -27.84 -13.25
C LEU A 28 3.53 -26.56 -12.56
N ARG A 29 3.87 -26.45 -11.26
CA ARG A 29 3.55 -25.31 -10.42
C ARG A 29 4.12 -24.08 -11.12
N LYS A 30 3.25 -23.38 -11.83
CA LYS A 30 3.49 -22.03 -12.31
C LYS A 30 3.75 -21.23 -11.03
N LEU A 31 5.02 -20.97 -10.75
CA LEU A 31 5.44 -19.99 -9.75
C LEU A 31 4.88 -18.65 -10.24
N GLY A 32 3.62 -18.40 -9.92
CA GLY A 32 3.03 -17.08 -10.02
C GLY A 32 3.87 -16.23 -9.10
N VAL A 33 4.75 -15.42 -9.68
CA VAL A 33 5.26 -14.25 -8.99
C VAL A 33 4.02 -13.42 -8.70
N VAL A 34 3.45 -13.60 -7.51
CA VAL A 34 2.45 -12.73 -6.95
C VAL A 34 3.20 -11.43 -6.74
N VAL A 35 3.18 -10.56 -7.75
CA VAL A 35 3.56 -9.17 -7.59
C VAL A 35 2.53 -8.62 -6.61
N LYS A 36 2.88 -8.65 -5.31
CA LYS A 36 2.11 -7.95 -4.28
C LYS A 36 1.92 -6.53 -4.82
N PRO A 37 0.68 -6.04 -5.03
CA PRO A 37 0.50 -4.69 -5.51
C PRO A 37 1.30 -3.78 -4.56
N MET A 38 2.24 -2.99 -5.08
CA MET A 38 2.99 -2.04 -4.28
C MET A 38 1.99 -1.03 -3.73
N GLU A 39 1.47 -1.31 -2.54
CA GLU A 39 0.56 -0.42 -1.86
C GLU A 39 1.30 0.88 -1.55
N LYS A 40 0.67 2.00 -1.92
CA LYS A 40 1.30 3.31 -1.79
C LYS A 40 1.58 3.59 -0.31
N PRO A 41 2.79 4.02 0.06
CA PRO A 41 3.09 4.41 1.42
C PRO A 41 2.16 5.54 1.84
N ARG A 42 1.61 5.43 3.06
CA ARG A 42 0.76 6.45 3.67
C ARG A 42 1.62 7.31 4.57
N LEU A 43 1.32 8.60 4.61
CA LEU A 43 2.01 9.55 5.48
C LEU A 43 1.07 9.97 6.58
N VAL A 44 1.59 10.04 7.80
CA VAL A 44 0.87 10.42 9.00
C VAL A 44 1.59 11.59 9.62
N LEU A 45 0.90 12.71 9.72
CA LEU A 45 1.39 13.90 10.42
C LEU A 45 1.25 13.67 11.92
N LYS A 46 2.32 13.90 12.67
CA LYS A 46 2.37 13.84 14.13
C LYS A 46 2.74 15.20 14.68
N PHE A 47 2.20 15.53 15.85
CA PHE A 47 2.54 16.78 16.52
C PHE A 47 2.57 16.59 18.03
N ILE A 48 3.31 17.46 18.70
CA ILE A 48 3.43 17.56 20.16
C ILE A 48 3.04 18.98 20.54
N TRP A 49 1.94 19.08 21.27
CA TRP A 49 1.43 20.36 21.77
C TRP A 49 2.14 20.72 23.08
N MET A 50 2.72 21.92 23.15
CA MET A 50 3.24 22.48 24.41
C MET A 50 2.74 23.92 24.57
N GLU A 51 2.92 24.49 25.76
CA GLU A 51 2.44 25.84 26.10
C GLU A 51 3.01 26.93 25.18
N LYS A 52 4.33 26.89 24.94
CA LYS A 52 5.06 27.94 24.22
C LYS A 52 5.62 27.49 22.87
N ASN A 53 5.52 26.20 22.56
CA ASN A 53 6.01 25.67 21.31
C ASN A 53 5.11 24.52 20.83
N ILE A 54 5.12 24.24 19.54
CA ILE A 54 4.51 23.05 18.95
C ILE A 54 5.54 22.29 18.14
N GLY A 55 5.70 21.00 18.44
CA GLY A 55 6.54 20.09 17.67
C GLY A 55 5.74 19.45 16.54
N ILE A 56 6.26 19.41 15.32
CA ILE A 56 5.62 18.72 14.18
C ILE A 56 6.59 17.73 13.57
N ALA A 57 6.14 16.51 13.31
CA ALA A 57 6.90 15.41 12.73
C ALA A 57 6.03 14.62 11.73
N LEU A 58 6.67 13.75 10.96
CA LEU A 58 6.00 12.96 9.94
C LEU A 58 6.46 11.52 9.97
N ASP A 59 5.51 10.61 9.96
CA ASP A 59 5.74 9.17 9.92
C ASP A 59 5.20 8.59 8.62
N GLN A 60 5.92 7.61 8.08
CA GLN A 60 5.51 6.85 6.91
C GLN A 60 5.05 5.48 7.35
N VAL A 61 3.82 5.14 7.00
CA VAL A 61 3.25 3.81 7.20
C VAL A 61 3.28 3.07 5.88
N ILE A 62 4.11 2.02 5.82
CA ILE A 62 4.20 1.14 4.66
C ILE A 62 3.56 -0.20 5.03
N PRO A 63 2.50 -0.63 4.33
CA PRO A 63 1.87 -1.92 4.58
C PRO A 63 2.88 -3.05 4.37
N GLY A 64 3.10 -3.84 5.42
CA GLY A 64 4.06 -4.95 5.45
C GLY A 64 5.45 -4.60 5.99
N TYR A 65 5.83 -3.32 6.11
CA TYR A 65 7.11 -2.90 6.70
C TYR A 65 6.96 -2.11 8.01
N GLY A 66 5.73 -1.72 8.37
CA GLY A 66 5.44 -1.02 9.62
C GLY A 66 5.47 0.50 9.47
N THR A 67 5.73 1.20 10.59
CA THR A 67 5.81 2.66 10.63
C THR A 67 7.27 3.09 10.76
N ILE A 68 7.72 3.94 9.84
CA ILE A 68 9.08 4.46 9.78
C ILE A 68 9.00 5.98 9.98
N PRO A 69 9.71 6.57 10.96
CA PRO A 69 9.75 8.02 11.12
C PRO A 69 10.47 8.66 9.93
N VAL A 70 9.79 9.58 9.26
CA VAL A 70 10.30 10.26 8.04
C VAL A 70 11.04 11.53 8.40
N SER A 71 10.57 12.24 9.42
CA SER A 71 11.17 13.49 9.88
C SER A 71 11.25 13.54 11.41
N PRO A 72 12.28 14.19 11.97
CA PRO A 72 12.31 14.52 13.39
C PRO A 72 11.22 15.55 13.74
N TYR A 73 11.04 15.80 15.04
CA TYR A 73 10.16 16.86 15.53
C TYR A 73 10.81 18.23 15.32
N TYR A 74 10.15 19.08 14.54
CA TYR A 74 10.51 20.47 14.35
C TYR A 74 9.65 21.36 15.25
N PHE A 75 10.30 22.23 16.04
CA PHE A 75 9.61 23.05 17.03
C PHE A 75 9.33 24.46 16.52
N TRP A 76 8.06 24.77 16.33
CA TRP A 76 7.53 26.10 16.06
C TRP A 76 7.21 26.85 17.37
N PRO A 77 7.39 28.18 17.47
CA PRO A 77 7.81 29.15 16.45
C PRO A 77 9.32 29.35 16.36
N ARG A 78 10.12 28.55 17.07
CA ARG A 78 11.59 28.72 17.11
C ARG A 78 12.26 28.36 15.78
N LYS A 79 11.67 27.41 15.06
CA LYS A 79 12.10 26.93 13.75
C LYS A 79 10.88 26.81 12.86
N ASP A 80 11.04 27.12 11.57
CA ASP A 80 10.00 26.96 10.56
C ASP A 80 9.67 25.48 10.30
N ALA A 81 8.88 24.89 11.19
CA ALA A 81 8.51 23.48 11.13
C ALA A 81 7.80 23.11 9.82
N TRP A 82 6.97 24.00 9.28
CA TRP A 82 6.27 23.81 8.01
C TRP A 82 7.23 23.78 6.81
N GLU A 83 8.22 24.67 6.79
CA GLU A 83 9.22 24.72 5.73
C GLU A 83 10.12 23.48 5.75
N GLU A 84 10.57 23.07 6.94
CA GLU A 84 11.36 21.84 7.11
C GLU A 84 10.59 20.59 6.66
N LEU A 85 9.28 20.52 6.97
CA LEU A 85 8.38 19.48 6.47
C LEU A 85 8.32 19.49 4.94
N LYS A 86 8.13 20.66 4.33
CA LYS A 86 8.08 20.81 2.88
C LYS A 86 9.37 20.34 2.21
N ILE A 87 10.53 20.82 2.66
CA ILE A 87 11.84 20.43 2.13
C ILE A 87 12.05 18.92 2.26
N MET A 88 11.69 18.35 3.41
CA MET A 88 11.80 16.91 3.64
C MET A 88 10.90 16.10 2.70
N LEU A 89 9.68 16.57 2.44
CA LEU A 89 8.75 15.93 1.51
C LEU A 89 9.19 16.07 0.05
N GLU A 90 9.72 17.23 -0.35
CA GLU A 90 10.25 17.49 -1.71
C GLU A 90 11.49 16.63 -2.02
N SER A 91 12.30 16.33 -1.01
CA SER A 91 13.48 15.46 -1.17
C SER A 91 13.14 13.99 -1.48
N LYS A 92 11.87 13.59 -1.32
CA LYS A 92 11.42 12.19 -1.42
C LYS A 92 10.55 11.99 -2.67
N PRO A 93 11.13 11.51 -3.79
CA PRO A 93 10.42 11.40 -5.07
C PRO A 93 9.27 10.39 -5.08
N TRP A 94 9.19 9.52 -4.07
CA TRP A 94 8.09 8.57 -3.89
C TRP A 94 6.82 9.22 -3.31
N ILE A 95 6.93 10.45 -2.78
CA ILE A 95 5.81 11.22 -2.26
C ILE A 95 5.20 12.01 -3.40
N SER A 96 3.90 11.82 -3.63
CA SER A 96 3.20 12.60 -4.64
C SER A 96 2.94 14.03 -4.16
N GLN A 97 2.98 14.99 -5.08
CA GLN A 97 2.71 16.40 -4.77
C GLN A 97 1.35 16.59 -4.09
N ARG A 98 0.32 15.83 -4.51
CA ARG A 98 -1.00 15.87 -3.87
C ARG A 98 -0.93 15.50 -2.39
N GLN A 99 -0.21 14.43 -2.04
CA GLN A 99 -0.06 14.02 -0.64
C GLN A 99 0.70 15.08 0.16
N MET A 100 1.76 15.65 -0.42
CA MET A 100 2.52 16.73 0.19
C MET A 100 1.63 17.93 0.52
N VAL A 101 0.84 18.43 -0.45
CA VAL A 101 -0.05 19.57 -0.23
C VAL A 101 -1.09 19.28 0.86
N VAL A 102 -1.69 18.09 0.88
CA VAL A 102 -2.66 17.72 1.93
C VAL A 102 -2.01 17.73 3.32
N LEU A 103 -0.80 17.20 3.47
CA LEU A 103 -0.09 17.17 4.76
C LEU A 103 0.35 18.56 5.20
N LEU A 104 0.81 19.39 4.26
CA LEU A 104 1.21 20.76 4.54
C LEU A 104 0.01 21.62 4.98
N ASN A 105 -1.15 21.45 4.34
CA ASN A 105 -2.37 22.14 4.77
C ASN A 105 -2.80 21.70 6.18
N GLN A 106 -2.75 20.39 6.47
CA GLN A 106 -3.04 19.89 7.82
C GLN A 106 -2.07 20.45 8.86
N ALA A 107 -0.78 20.54 8.53
CA ALA A 107 0.21 21.17 9.40
C ALA A 107 -0.10 22.66 9.63
N THR A 108 -0.47 23.39 8.57
CA THR A 108 -0.90 24.80 8.66
C THR A 108 -2.13 24.94 9.55
N ASP A 109 -3.15 24.09 9.39
CA ASP A 109 -4.35 24.11 10.21
C ASP A 109 -4.01 23.90 11.69
N ILE A 110 -3.14 22.93 12.00
CA ILE A 110 -2.69 22.67 13.38
C ILE A 110 -1.90 23.85 13.96
N ILE A 111 -1.00 24.47 13.18
CA ILE A 111 -0.25 25.66 13.60
C ILE A 111 -1.22 26.81 13.89
N ASN A 112 -2.19 27.03 13.02
CA ASN A 112 -3.20 28.07 13.19
C ASN A 112 -4.03 27.82 14.46
N LEU A 113 -4.43 26.58 14.71
CA LEU A 113 -5.16 26.20 15.94
C LEU A 113 -4.32 26.45 17.19
N TRP A 114 -3.03 26.12 17.16
CA TRP A 114 -2.10 26.38 18.27
C TRP A 114 -1.91 27.87 18.53
N GLN A 115 -1.76 28.66 17.47
CA GLN A 115 -1.57 30.10 17.58
C GLN A 115 -2.81 30.81 18.15
N GLN A 116 -4.02 30.36 17.80
CA GLN A 116 -5.27 30.85 18.38
C GLN A 116 -5.33 30.47 19.88
N SER A 117 -5.10 29.20 20.20
CA SER A 117 -5.14 28.69 21.57
C SER A 117 -4.13 29.35 22.52
N GLY A 118 -2.97 29.78 22.00
CA GLY A 118 -1.95 30.51 22.77
C GLY A 118 -2.20 32.02 22.86
N GLY A 119 -3.14 32.56 22.07
CA GLY A 119 -3.56 33.96 22.08
C GLY A 119 -4.86 34.22 22.85
N ASP A 120 -5.72 33.21 23.02
CA ASP A 120 -7.04 33.28 23.64
C ASP A 120 -7.01 33.27 25.20
N THR A 121 -5.99 33.86 25.80
CA THR A 121 -5.93 34.14 27.25
C THR A 121 -5.83 35.64 27.52
N GLN A 122 -6.83 36.40 27.05
CA GLN A 122 -7.13 37.73 27.58
C GLN A 122 -8.33 37.69 28.54
#